data_AF-A0A0N0A1N7-F1
#
_entry.id   AF-A0A0N0A1N7-F1
#
_cell.length_a   1.000
_cell.length_b   1.000
_cell.length_c   1.000
_cell.angle_alpha   90.00
_cell.angle_beta   90.00
_cell.angle_gamma   90.00
#
_symmetry.space_group_name_H-M   'P 1'
#
loop_
_entity.id
_entity.type
_entity.pdbx_description
1 polymer ?
#
loop_
_entity_poly.entity_id
_entity_poly.type
_entity_poly.pdbx_seq_one_letter_code
_entity_poly.pdbx_strand_id
1 'polypeptide(L)'
;MYRIISWHNYHSPQGDYIGFFNVFGPNGTIAVSQTKLWSTEESFRAEVNQTAGSGRLWCSEFWRKNSDGSFTRTADPACSSV
;
A
#
# COMPACT_ATOMS: atom_id res chain seq x y z
N MET A 1 -17.33 0.26 9.66
CA MET A 1 -16.13 0.94 9.11
C MET A 1 -15.21 -0.14 8.56
N TYR A 2 -14.93 -0.11 7.26
CA TYR A 2 -14.10 -1.13 6.61
C TYR A 2 -12.62 -0.82 6.82
N ARG A 3 -11.80 -1.87 6.89
CA ARG A 3 -10.36 -1.76 7.18
C ARG A 3 -9.59 -2.46 6.07
N ILE A 4 -8.65 -1.75 5.45
CA ILE A 4 -7.70 -2.33 4.52
C ILE A 4 -6.36 -2.42 5.24
N ILE A 5 -5.82 -3.64 5.33
CA ILE A 5 -4.49 -3.88 5.86
C ILE A 5 -3.59 -4.22 4.68
N SER A 6 -2.69 -3.31 4.36
CA SER A 6 -1.64 -3.53 3.38
C SER A 6 -0.46 -4.17 4.07
N TRP A 7 -0.19 -5.43 3.74
CA TRP A 7 0.97 -6.13 4.25
C TRP A 7 2.11 -6.04 3.24
N HIS A 8 3.26 -5.53 3.68
CA HIS A 8 4.50 -5.76 2.95
C HIS A 8 5.01 -7.12 3.39
N ASN A 9 4.52 -8.20 2.77
CA ASN A 9 5.16 -9.51 2.88
C ASN A 9 5.98 -9.76 1.62
N TYR A 10 6.85 -8.80 1.30
CA TYR A 10 7.80 -8.98 0.23
C TYR A 10 8.99 -9.68 0.86
N HIS A 11 9.05 -11.00 0.72
CA HIS A 11 10.24 -11.82 0.95
C HIS A 11 11.28 -11.47 -0.13
N SER A 12 11.65 -10.18 -0.21
CA SER A 12 12.76 -9.77 -1.05
C SER A 12 14.04 -10.21 -0.37
N PRO A 13 14.93 -10.90 -1.09
CA PRO A 13 16.26 -11.19 -0.59
C PRO A 13 17.12 -9.93 -0.33
N GLN A 14 16.61 -8.72 -0.59
CA GLN A 14 17.36 -7.47 -0.56
C GLN A 14 17.05 -6.54 0.65
N GLY A 15 16.23 -6.97 1.61
CA GLY A 15 16.06 -6.28 2.91
C GLY A 15 15.14 -5.04 2.92
N ASP A 16 15.18 -4.29 4.02
CA ASP A 16 14.33 -3.11 4.30
C ASP A 16 14.38 -2.04 3.20
N TYR A 17 13.23 -1.41 2.89
CA TYR A 17 13.14 -0.39 1.85
C TYR A 17 12.55 0.92 2.34
N ILE A 18 13.14 2.03 1.87
CA ILE A 18 12.53 3.34 2.02
C ILE A 18 11.41 3.48 0.99
N GLY A 19 10.20 3.79 1.42
CA GLY A 19 9.05 3.88 0.53
C GLY A 19 7.76 4.26 1.25
N PHE A 20 6.64 4.12 0.55
CA PHE A 20 5.30 4.31 1.09
C PHE A 20 4.30 3.36 0.45
N PHE A 21 3.21 3.09 1.17
CA PHE A 21 2.03 2.43 0.65
C PHE A 21 1.05 3.44 0.07
N ASN A 22 0.46 3.09 -1.07
CA ASN A 22 -0.67 3.78 -1.66
C ASN A 22 -1.88 2.83 -1.68
N VAL A 23 -2.98 3.24 -1.08
CA VAL A 23 -4.25 2.50 -1.08
C VAL A 23 -5.25 3.27 -1.93
N PHE A 24 -5.83 2.60 -2.91
CA PHE A 24 -6.71 3.21 -3.89
C PHE A 24 -7.87 2.28 -4.24
N GLY A 25 -8.92 2.84 -4.83
CA GLY A 25 -10.00 2.06 -5.43
C GLY A 25 -10.67 2.79 -6.57
N PRO A 26 -11.94 2.48 -6.87
CA PRO A 26 -12.60 2.96 -8.08
C PRO A 26 -12.69 4.50 -8.17
N ASN A 27 -12.70 5.15 -7.01
CA ASN A 27 -12.82 6.60 -6.89
C ASN A 27 -11.47 7.32 -6.67
N GLY A 28 -10.35 6.62 -6.90
CA GLY A 28 -8.99 7.17 -6.72
C GLY A 28 -8.33 6.79 -5.40
N THR A 29 -7.29 7.55 -5.04
CA THR A 29 -6.48 7.35 -3.83
C THR A 29 -7.28 7.62 -2.56
N ILE A 30 -7.21 6.69 -1.61
CA ILE A 30 -7.87 6.77 -0.30
C ILE A 30 -6.88 7.19 0.77
N ALA A 31 -5.70 6.57 0.77
CA ALA A 31 -4.72 6.74 1.82
C ALA A 31 -3.31 6.50 1.29
N VAL A 32 -2.38 7.32 1.76
CA VAL A 32 -0.96 7.19 1.48
C VAL A 32 -0.23 7.17 2.82
N SER A 33 0.63 6.18 3.04
CA SER A 33 1.44 6.14 4.25
C SER A 33 2.54 7.21 4.20
N GLN A 34 3.15 7.51 5.36
CA GLN A 34 4.39 8.28 5.36
C GLN A 34 5.50 7.54 4.59
N THR A 35 6.40 8.31 3.99
CA THR A 35 7.65 7.76 3.44
C THR A 35 8.62 7.50 4.57
N LYS A 36 9.02 6.24 4.76
CA LYS A 36 9.98 5.83 5.79
C LYS A 36 10.68 4.55 5.38
N LEU A 37 11.65 4.10 6.18
CA LEU A 37 12.18 2.74 6.10
C LEU A 37 11.10 1.76 6.60
N TRP A 38 10.72 0.81 5.75
CA TRP A 38 9.78 -0.27 6.05
C TRP A 38 10.56 -1.57 6.17
N SER A 39 10.43 -2.24 7.30
CA SER A 39 10.98 -3.58 7.49
C SER A 39 10.12 -4.66 6.83
N THR A 40 10.69 -5.86 6.67
CA THR A 40 10.05 -7.01 6.01
C THR A 40 8.76 -7.51 6.65
N GLU A 41 8.45 -7.10 7.90
CA GLU A 41 7.26 -7.57 8.64
C GLU A 41 6.37 -6.42 9.10
N GLU A 42 6.27 -5.36 8.29
CA GLU A 42 5.40 -4.22 8.61
C GLU A 42 4.12 -4.16 7.77
N SER A 43 3.06 -3.66 8.42
CA SER A 43 1.76 -3.43 7.79
C SER A 43 1.32 -1.98 7.91
N PHE A 44 0.71 -1.46 6.85
CA PHE A 44 0.04 -0.18 6.84
C PHE A 44 -1.47 -0.40 6.91
N ARG A 45 -2.13 0.29 7.84
CA ARG A 45 -3.58 0.22 8.04
C ARG A 45 -4.21 1.49 7.51
N ALA A 46 -5.05 1.34 6.50
CA ALA A 46 -5.87 2.41 5.97
C ALA A 46 -7.31 2.22 6.42
N GLU A 47 -7.84 3.27 7.04
CA GLU A 47 -9.24 3.36 7.41
C GLU A 47 -10.03 3.90 6.22
N VAL A 48 -11.04 3.14 5.78
CA VAL A 48 -11.87 3.52 4.65
C VAL A 48 -13.21 4.04 5.18
N ASN A 49 -13.60 5.24 4.73
CA ASN A 49 -14.86 5.85 5.14
C ASN A 49 -16.08 5.03 4.64
N GLN A 50 -17.26 5.30 5.19
CA GLN A 50 -18.49 4.57 4.88
C GLN A 50 -18.94 4.67 3.41
N THR A 51 -18.36 5.56 2.62
CA THR A 51 -18.62 5.70 1.18
C THR A 51 -17.96 4.59 0.34
N ALA A 52 -17.12 3.76 0.96
CA ALA A 52 -16.73 2.48 0.39
C ALA A 52 -17.92 1.51 0.44
N GLY A 53 -18.73 1.55 -0.61
CA GLY A 53 -19.81 0.59 -0.81
C GLY A 53 -19.30 -0.85 -0.77
N SER A 54 -20.08 -1.74 -0.17
CA SER A 54 -19.83 -3.19 -0.13
C SER A 54 -19.63 -3.74 -1.54
N GLY A 55 -18.60 -4.56 -1.75
CA GLY A 55 -18.28 -5.19 -3.03
C GLY A 55 -17.38 -4.37 -3.96
N ARG A 56 -16.83 -3.23 -3.52
CA ARG A 56 -15.85 -2.47 -4.32
C ARG A 56 -14.46 -3.08 -4.20
N LEU A 57 -13.78 -3.22 -5.34
CA LEU A 57 -12.40 -3.69 -5.42
C LEU A 57 -11.45 -2.58 -4.95
N TRP A 58 -10.67 -2.87 -3.91
CA TRP A 58 -9.66 -1.96 -3.37
C TRP A 58 -8.29 -2.55 -3.55
N CYS A 59 -7.33 -1.72 -3.88
CA CYS A 59 -5.97 -2.14 -4.18
C CYS A 59 -4.97 -1.43 -3.29
N SER A 60 -3.86 -2.11 -3.01
CA SER A 60 -2.71 -1.56 -2.33
C SER A 60 -1.46 -1.82 -3.14
N GLU A 61 -0.58 -0.84 -3.20
CA GLU A 61 0.73 -0.94 -3.84
C GLU A 61 1.80 -0.29 -2.97
N PHE A 62 3.03 -0.77 -3.10
CA PHE A 62 4.19 -0.20 -2.43
C PHE A 62 5.09 0.52 -3.44
N TRP A 63 5.45 1.75 -3.11
CA TRP A 63 6.36 2.59 -3.89
C TRP A 63 7.69 2.71 -3.17
N ARG A 64 8.74 2.16 -3.79
CA ARG A 64 10.11 2.21 -3.28
C ARG A 64 10.82 3.46 -3.79
N LYS A 65 11.59 4.08 -2.91
CA LYS A 65 12.53 5.16 -3.26
C LYS A 65 13.77 4.58 -3.94
N ASN A 66 14.11 5.15 -5.08
CA ASN A 66 15.32 4.86 -5.83
C ASN A 66 16.51 5.72 -5.35
N SER A 67 17.72 5.37 -5.80
CA SER A 67 18.95 6.10 -5.46
C SER A 67 18.96 7.54 -5.99
N ASP A 68 18.25 7.80 -7.09
CA ASP A 68 18.08 9.14 -7.69
C ASP A 68 17.00 9.99 -7.00
N GLY A 69 16.34 9.45 -5.96
CA GLY A 69 15.27 10.12 -5.22
C GLY A 69 13.87 9.95 -5.82
N SER A 70 13.74 9.33 -6.99
CA SER A 70 12.44 8.99 -7.59
C SER A 70 11.78 7.81 -6.87
N PHE A 71 10.53 7.52 -7.20
CA PHE A 71 9.80 6.36 -6.66
C PHE A 71 9.34 5.44 -7.79
N THR A 72 9.48 4.13 -7.56
CA THR A 72 8.97 3.10 -8.46
C THR A 72 8.08 2.12 -7.70
N ARG A 73 7.04 1.63 -8.36
CA ARG A 73 6.18 0.60 -7.82
C ARG A 73 6.94 -0.73 -7.77
N THR A 74 6.94 -1.41 -6.63
CA THR A 74 7.75 -2.64 -6.44
C THR A 74 7.10 -3.90 -7.00
N ALA A 75 5.77 -3.94 -7.10
CA ALA A 75 5.01 -5.08 -7.58
C ALA A 75 3.65 -4.63 -8.13
N ASP A 76 2.91 -5.54 -8.76
CA ASP A 76 1.53 -5.24 -9.12
C ASP A 76 0.64 -5.03 -7.89
N PRO A 77 -0.36 -4.15 -7.96
CA PRO A 77 -1.21 -3.85 -6.82
C PRO A 77 -1.94 -5.11 -6.32
N ALA A 78 -1.91 -5.33 -5.00
CA ALA A 78 -2.68 -6.38 -4.35
C ALA A 78 -4.11 -5.87 -4.13
N CYS A 79 -5.08 -6.47 -4.83
CA CYS A 79 -6.47 -6.05 -4.80
C CYS A 79 -7.38 -7.05 -4.08
N SER A 80 -8.34 -6.55 -3.30
CA SER A 80 -9.36 -7.35 -2.62
C SER A 80 -10.71 -6.64 -2.64
N SER A 81 -11.79 -7.41 -2.81
CA SER A 81 -13.15 -6.94 -2.59
C SER A 81 -13.46 -6.96 -1.10
N VAL A 82 -13.97 -5.84 -0.56
CA VAL A 82 -14.43 -5.74 0.83
C VAL A 82 -15.94 -5.88 0.98
#